data_AF-A0A9D8XPY2-F1
#
_entry.id   AF-A0A9D8XPY2-F1
#
_cell.length_a   1.000
_cell.length_b   1.000
_cell.length_c   1.000
_cell.angle_alpha   90.00
_cell.angle_beta   90.00
_cell.angle_gamma   90.00
#
_symmetry.space_group_name_H-M   'P 1'
#
loop_
_entity.id
_entity.type
_entity.pdbx_description
1 polymer ?
#
loop_
_entity_poly.entity_id
_entity_poly.type
_entity_poly.pdbx_seq_one_letter_code
_entity_poly.pdbx_strand_id
1 'polypeptide(L)'
;LLLQSSLYAAEQAKAADKDAQKKENKKNGKSLLWEITNGKQEAYLFSYFKGRGDGLHFAYSFDGLIWKSVQNDKIFLKPQVGKEKLMRDPSIVQGPDGMFHMV
;
A
#
# COMPACT_ATOMS: atom_id res chain seq x y z
N LEU A 1 -30.33 -9.67 51.24
CA LEU A 1 -30.42 -8.22 50.93
C LEU A 1 -29.05 -7.59 50.69
N LEU A 2 -28.12 -7.59 51.67
CA LEU A 2 -26.78 -6.97 51.51
C LEU A 2 -25.90 -7.57 50.38
N LEU A 3 -25.99 -8.89 50.13
CA LEU A 3 -25.22 -9.56 49.08
C LEU A 3 -25.76 -9.32 47.65
N GLN A 4 -27.07 -9.09 47.50
CA GLN A 4 -27.67 -8.76 46.20
C GLN A 4 -27.37 -7.31 45.81
N SER A 5 -27.32 -6.39 46.78
CA SER A 5 -26.95 -4.99 46.51
C SER A 5 -25.49 -4.84 46.08
N SER A 6 -24.55 -5.66 46.60
CA SER A 6 -23.14 -5.59 46.19
C SER A 6 -22.89 -6.17 44.79
N LEU A 7 -23.62 -7.20 44.39
CA LEU A 7 -23.55 -7.77 43.04
C LEU A 7 -24.07 -6.79 41.98
N TYR A 8 -25.19 -6.12 42.25
CA TYR A 8 -25.77 -5.14 41.33
C TYR A 8 -24.84 -3.93 41.11
N ALA A 9 -24.16 -3.46 42.17
CA ALA A 9 -23.16 -2.40 42.05
C ALA A 9 -21.95 -2.83 41.19
N ALA A 10 -21.49 -4.09 41.34
CA ALA A 10 -20.38 -4.63 40.56
C ALA A 10 -20.74 -4.83 39.07
N GLU A 11 -21.98 -5.21 38.76
CA GLU A 11 -22.46 -5.31 37.37
C GLU A 11 -22.58 -3.94 36.70
N GLN A 12 -23.10 -2.93 37.41
CA GLN A 12 -23.16 -1.56 36.88
C GLN A 12 -21.77 -0.95 36.68
N ALA A 13 -20.82 -1.24 37.57
CA ALA A 13 -19.43 -0.83 37.38
C ALA A 13 -18.79 -1.47 36.12
N LYS A 14 -19.08 -2.75 35.84
CA LYS A 14 -18.62 -3.44 34.63
C LYS A 14 -19.29 -2.94 33.35
N ALA A 15 -20.56 -2.54 33.41
CA ALA A 15 -21.26 -1.94 32.27
C ALA A 15 -20.70 -0.54 31.94
N ALA A 16 -20.44 0.27 32.97
CA ALA A 16 -19.84 1.60 32.81
C ALA A 16 -18.41 1.56 32.23
N ASP A 17 -17.61 0.55 32.59
CA ASP A 17 -16.26 0.35 32.04
C ASP A 17 -16.31 -0.03 30.54
N LYS A 18 -17.23 -0.92 30.13
CA LYS A 18 -17.42 -1.27 28.71
C LYS A 18 -17.90 -0.08 27.86
N ASP A 19 -18.77 0.76 28.42
CA ASP A 19 -19.24 1.97 27.75
C ASP A 19 -18.18 3.09 27.71
N ALA A 20 -17.28 3.14 28.69
CA ALA A 20 -16.12 4.02 28.69
C ALA A 20 -15.10 3.60 27.61
N GLN A 21 -14.78 2.31 27.52
CA GLN A 21 -13.90 1.74 26.49
C GLN A 21 -14.47 1.94 25.07
N LYS A 22 -15.79 1.82 24.90
CA LYS A 22 -16.47 2.08 23.60
C LYS A 22 -16.43 3.56 23.21
N LYS A 23 -16.45 4.48 24.17
CA LYS A 23 -16.35 5.93 23.94
C LYS A 23 -14.92 6.38 23.66
N GLU A 24 -13.92 5.75 24.28
CA GLU A 24 -12.50 6.02 24.01
C GLU A 24 -12.09 5.56 22.61
N ASN A 25 -12.53 4.36 22.19
CA ASN A 25 -12.35 3.86 20.81
C ASN A 25 -13.07 4.71 19.75
N LYS A 26 -14.09 5.49 20.12
CA LYS A 26 -14.80 6.41 19.21
C LYS A 26 -14.21 7.81 19.18
N LYS A 27 -13.52 8.25 20.26
CA LYS A 27 -12.87 9.57 20.36
C LYS A 27 -11.48 9.59 19.73
N ASN A 28 -10.72 8.51 19.85
CA ASN A 28 -9.49 8.34 19.10
C ASN A 28 -9.85 7.85 17.70
N GLY A 29 -10.49 8.73 16.90
CA GLY A 29 -11.07 8.53 15.57
C GLY A 29 -10.07 7.99 14.54
N LYS A 30 -9.62 6.80 14.84
CA LYS A 30 -8.57 6.07 14.21
C LYS A 30 -9.15 4.67 13.92
N SER A 31 -10.12 4.62 13.00
CA SER A 31 -10.58 3.41 12.29
C SER A 31 -9.44 2.51 11.78
N LEU A 32 -9.36 1.22 12.09
CA LEU A 32 -8.36 0.30 11.49
C LEU A 32 -8.14 0.48 9.97
N LEU A 33 -9.15 0.94 9.22
CA LEU A 33 -9.01 1.36 7.81
C LEU A 33 -8.04 2.53 7.59
N TRP A 34 -8.01 3.61 8.39
CA TRP A 34 -6.97 4.65 8.23
C TRP A 34 -5.60 4.08 8.59
N GLU A 35 -5.46 3.18 9.56
CA GLU A 35 -4.15 2.65 9.95
C GLU A 35 -3.57 1.77 8.83
N ILE A 36 -4.43 1.03 8.12
CA ILE A 36 -4.11 0.28 6.91
C ILE A 36 -3.88 1.18 5.67
N THR A 37 -4.53 2.36 5.60
CA THR A 37 -4.44 3.27 4.44
C THR A 37 -3.53 4.50 4.62
N ASN A 38 -3.01 4.72 5.83
CA ASN A 38 -2.16 5.86 6.19
C ASN A 38 -0.68 5.47 6.33
N GLY A 39 -0.34 4.21 6.02
CA GLY A 39 1.01 3.80 5.66
C GLY A 39 1.18 3.95 4.15
N LYS A 40 2.35 4.42 3.69
CA LYS A 40 2.72 4.28 2.27
C LYS A 40 2.68 2.79 1.95
N GLN A 41 1.66 2.33 1.23
CA GLN A 41 1.60 0.94 0.81
C GLN A 41 2.71 0.73 -0.21
N GLU A 42 3.73 -0.03 0.17
CA GLU A 42 4.82 -0.39 -0.72
C GLU A 42 4.29 -1.30 -1.82
N ALA A 43 4.79 -1.08 -3.04
CA ALA A 43 4.42 -1.84 -4.22
C ALA A 43 5.68 -2.33 -4.92
N TYR A 44 5.59 -3.53 -5.48
CA TYR A 44 6.56 -4.00 -6.46
C TYR A 44 6.32 -3.28 -7.79
N LEU A 45 7.41 -2.86 -8.44
CA LEU A 45 7.39 -2.25 -9.76
C LEU A 45 8.13 -3.16 -10.73
N PHE A 46 7.52 -3.42 -11.88
CA PHE A 46 8.11 -4.21 -12.95
C PHE A 46 8.26 -3.34 -14.20
N SER A 47 9.51 -3.22 -14.68
CA SER A 47 9.85 -2.57 -15.95
C SER A 47 9.91 -3.62 -17.06
N TYR A 48 9.26 -3.34 -18.18
CA TYR A 48 9.25 -4.25 -19.33
C TYR A 48 9.14 -3.48 -20.65
N PHE A 49 9.34 -4.18 -21.77
CA PHE A 49 9.09 -3.67 -23.12
C PHE A 49 8.10 -4.61 -23.84
N LYS A 50 7.54 -4.16 -24.97
CA LYS A 50 6.68 -5.00 -25.81
C LYS A 50 7.20 -5.14 -27.23
N GLY A 51 6.74 -6.22 -27.87
CA GLY A 51 7.07 -6.54 -29.25
C GLY A 51 8.58 -6.62 -29.46
N ARG A 52 9.09 -5.82 -30.40
CA ARG A 52 10.52 -5.78 -30.69
C ARG A 52 11.33 -4.94 -29.69
N GLY A 53 10.69 -4.11 -28.87
CA GLY A 53 11.38 -3.15 -27.99
C GLY A 53 10.86 -1.74 -28.19
N ASP A 54 9.53 -1.59 -28.15
CA ASP A 54 8.81 -0.35 -28.43
C ASP A 54 9.07 0.78 -27.41
N GLY A 55 9.52 0.41 -26.22
CA GLY A 55 9.94 1.31 -25.16
C GLY A 55 9.67 0.74 -23.79
N LEU A 56 9.82 1.61 -22.79
CA LEU A 56 9.58 1.28 -21.40
C LEU A 56 8.09 1.28 -21.10
N HIS A 57 7.62 0.20 -20.48
CA HIS A 57 6.32 0.08 -19.84
C HIS A 57 6.52 -0.28 -18.37
N PHE A 58 5.48 -0.03 -17.57
CA PHE A 58 5.46 -0.36 -16.15
C PHE A 58 4.22 -1.15 -15.76
N ALA A 59 4.41 -2.09 -14.85
CA ALA A 59 3.35 -2.73 -14.11
C ALA A 59 3.68 -2.66 -12.62
N TYR A 60 2.66 -2.61 -11.78
CA TYR A 60 2.81 -2.63 -10.34
C TYR A 60 1.99 -3.74 -9.71
N SER A 61 2.42 -4.17 -8.53
CA SER A 61 1.70 -5.15 -7.72
C SER A 61 1.92 -4.86 -6.24
N PHE A 62 0.89 -5.09 -5.42
CA PHE A 62 1.00 -5.00 -3.96
C PHE A 62 1.31 -6.36 -3.31
N ASP A 63 1.13 -7.46 -4.04
CA ASP A 63 1.31 -8.83 -3.55
C ASP A 63 2.39 -9.62 -4.32
N GLY A 64 2.92 -9.06 -5.41
CA GLY A 64 3.87 -9.72 -6.31
C GLY A 64 3.26 -10.78 -7.23
N LEU A 65 1.96 -11.06 -7.11
CA LEU A 65 1.24 -12.11 -7.85
C LEU A 65 0.33 -11.52 -8.92
N ILE A 66 -0.46 -10.51 -8.56
CA ILE A 66 -1.39 -9.85 -9.48
C ILE A 66 -0.79 -8.51 -9.90
N TRP A 67 -0.53 -8.38 -11.19
CA TRP A 67 0.11 -7.21 -11.77
C TRP A 67 -0.88 -6.37 -12.56
N LYS A 68 -0.83 -5.06 -12.33
CA LYS A 68 -1.63 -4.06 -13.05
C LYS A 68 -0.71 -3.15 -13.85
N SER A 69 -1.01 -2.94 -15.11
CA SER A 69 -0.26 -2.00 -15.94
C SER A 69 -0.47 -0.55 -15.49
N VAL A 70 0.56 0.26 -15.67
CA VAL A 70 0.52 1.70 -15.41
C VAL A 70 -0.01 2.42 -16.66
N GLN A 71 -0.78 3.50 -16.46
CA GLN A 71 -1.30 4.36 -17.54
C GLN A 71 -2.03 3.61 -18.67
N ASN A 72 -2.81 2.57 -18.34
CA ASN A 72 -3.47 1.70 -19.32
C ASN A 72 -2.47 1.11 -20.33
N ASP A 73 -1.32 0.64 -19.84
CA ASP A 73 -0.33 -0.08 -20.63
C ASP A 73 0.27 0.76 -21.78
N LYS A 74 0.38 2.07 -21.55
CA LYS A 74 1.03 3.00 -22.48
C LYS A 74 2.55 2.98 -22.29
N ILE A 75 3.25 3.21 -23.39
CA ILE A 75 4.70 3.42 -23.38
C ILE A 75 5.01 4.66 -22.53
N PHE A 76 5.74 4.44 -21.44
CA PHE A 76 6.20 5.47 -20.52
C PHE A 76 7.39 6.25 -21.10
N LEU A 77 8.35 5.55 -21.71
CA LEU A 77 9.51 6.16 -22.36
C LEU A 77 9.80 5.50 -23.70
N LYS A 78 9.74 6.29 -24.78
CA LYS A 78 10.08 5.83 -26.13
C LYS A 78 11.58 5.99 -26.39
N PRO A 79 12.27 4.96 -26.89
CA PRO A 79 13.68 5.06 -27.25
C PRO A 79 13.88 6.11 -28.36
N GLN A 80 14.79 7.06 -28.12
CA GLN A 80 15.14 8.10 -29.11
C GLN A 80 16.58 7.97 -29.65
N VAL A 81 17.42 7.16 -28.99
CA VAL A 81 18.84 7.02 -29.28
C VAL A 81 19.10 5.73 -30.05
N GLY A 82 20.12 5.74 -30.92
CA GLY A 82 20.47 4.63 -31.79
C GLY A 82 19.69 4.64 -33.11
N LYS A 83 20.27 4.02 -34.16
CA LYS A 83 19.66 3.98 -35.50
C LYS A 83 18.31 3.24 -35.48
N GLU A 84 18.23 2.16 -34.71
CA GLU A 84 17.06 1.31 -34.62
C GLU A 84 16.03 1.77 -33.58
N LYS A 85 16.40 2.73 -32.70
CA LYS A 85 15.56 3.23 -31.60
C LYS A 85 14.89 2.08 -30.84
N LEU A 86 15.72 1.25 -30.22
CA LEU A 86 15.30 0.01 -29.56
C LEU A 86 15.58 0.08 -28.06
N MET A 87 14.64 -0.39 -27.23
CA MET A 87 14.84 -0.63 -25.80
C MET A 87 14.50 -2.08 -25.47
N ARG A 88 15.46 -2.80 -24.89
CA ARG A 88 15.33 -4.22 -24.53
C ARG A 88 15.68 -4.39 -23.06
N ASP A 89 14.84 -5.14 -22.37
CA ASP A 89 15.07 -5.59 -20.99
C ASP A 89 15.37 -4.45 -20.00
N PRO A 90 14.50 -3.43 -19.90
CA PRO A 90 14.75 -2.31 -19.00
C PRO A 90 14.82 -2.80 -17.56
N SER A 91 15.88 -2.41 -16.86
CA SER A 91 16.10 -2.77 -15.47
C SER A 91 16.23 -1.52 -14.60
N ILE A 92 15.73 -1.58 -13.37
CA ILE A 92 15.83 -0.48 -12.41
C ILE A 92 16.65 -0.94 -11.21
N VAL A 93 17.67 -0.16 -10.86
CA VAL A 93 18.52 -0.38 -9.69
C VAL A 93 18.56 0.89 -8.86
N GLN A 94 18.48 0.74 -7.54
CA GLN A 94 18.73 1.85 -6.63
C GLN A 94 20.25 1.99 -6.41
N GLY A 95 20.78 3.17 -6.69
CA GLY A 95 22.18 3.52 -6.45
C GLY A 95 22.47 3.79 -4.96
N PRO A 96 23.76 3.87 -4.58
CA PRO A 96 24.17 4.19 -3.22
C PRO A 96 23.82 5.62 -2.78
N ASP A 97 23.51 6.50 -3.74
CA ASP A 97 22.98 7.85 -3.53
C ASP A 97 21.46 7.88 -3.26
N GLY A 98 20.81 6.70 -3.27
CA GLY A 98 19.37 6.55 -3.08
C GLY A 98 18.55 6.80 -4.34
N MET A 99 19.17 7.15 -5.46
CA MET A 99 18.49 7.41 -6.73
C MET A 99 18.20 6.11 -7.48
N PHE A 100 17.11 6.07 -8.23
CA PHE A 100 16.83 4.94 -9.12
C PHE A 100 17.41 5.20 -10.50
N HIS A 101 18.26 4.28 -10.95
CA HIS A 101 18.88 4.30 -12.27
C HIS A 101 18.24 3.23 -13.14
N MET A 102 17.99 3.60 -14.40
CA MET A 102 17.57 2.65 -15.42
C MET A 102 18.78 2.24 -16.24
N VAL A 103 18.98 0.93 -16.37
CA VAL A 103 20.03 0.30 -17.18
C VAL A 103 19.38 -0.49 -18.30
#